data_AF-A0A3M9MER6-F1
#
_entry.id   AF-A0A3M9MER6-F1
#
_cell.length_a   1.000
_cell.length_b   1.000
_cell.length_c   1.000
_cell.angle_alpha   90.00
_cell.angle_beta   90.00
_cell.angle_gamma   90.00
#
_symmetry.space_group_name_H-M   'P 1'
#
loop_
_entity.id
_entity.type
_entity.pdbx_description
1 polymer ?
#
loop_
_entity_poly.entity_id
_entity_poly.type
_entity_poly.pdbx_seq_one_letter_code
_entity_poly.pdbx_strand_id
1 'polypeptide(L)'
;MKLDTEIKILSWYQIIGGIIGLGIMIQYILQTEAFNGYAVLLLFVMLILYLFSVASGLILLKDPAKGMLPSRINQIIQFIGFAVAGYSFQYISGLGVSIGFDVTEGMLLKLNAALSSFEYNWNTDHDEAFLVVNIVPLVVIYLLSKLESELEQEKPSLELTKEQV
;
A
#
# COMPACT_ATOMS: atom_id res chain seq x y z
N MET A 1 0.87 -19.53 17.50
CA MET A 1 0.89 -20.32 16.24
C MET A 1 -0.01 -19.76 15.14
N LYS A 2 -1.31 -19.47 15.38
CA LYS A 2 -2.16 -18.79 14.38
C LYS A 2 -1.73 -17.32 14.20
N LEU A 3 -1.57 -16.58 15.30
CA LEU A 3 -1.15 -15.18 15.33
C LEU A 3 0.17 -14.94 14.57
N ASP A 4 1.20 -15.73 14.86
CA ASP A 4 2.50 -15.64 14.18
C ASP A 4 2.42 -15.86 12.67
N THR A 5 1.51 -16.75 12.24
CA THR A 5 1.30 -17.06 10.83
C THR A 5 0.59 -15.90 10.13
N GLU A 6 -0.44 -15.32 10.74
CA GLU A 6 -1.17 -14.17 10.19
C GLU A 6 -0.25 -12.94 10.05
N ILE A 7 0.57 -12.66 11.06
CA ILE A 7 1.58 -11.59 11.00
C ILE A 7 2.56 -11.85 9.86
N LYS A 8 3.09 -13.07 9.73
CA LYS A 8 4.01 -13.43 8.63
C LYS A 8 3.38 -13.23 7.26
N ILE A 9 2.11 -13.61 7.09
CA ILE A 9 1.39 -13.42 5.83
C ILE A 9 1.29 -11.93 5.47
N LEU A 10 0.87 -11.07 6.41
CA LEU A 10 0.76 -9.63 6.16
C LEU A 10 2.11 -8.95 5.93
N SER A 11 3.16 -9.40 6.62
CA SER A 11 4.52 -8.93 6.40
C SER A 11 5.03 -9.28 5.01
N TRP A 12 4.87 -10.54 4.59
CA TRP A 12 5.28 -10.98 3.26
C TRP A 12 4.45 -10.34 2.15
N TYR A 13 3.16 -10.13 2.38
CA TYR A 13 2.31 -9.38 1.46
C TYR A 13 2.89 -7.99 1.15
N GLN A 14 3.28 -7.23 2.18
CA GLN A 14 3.85 -5.89 2.03
C GLN A 14 5.24 -5.90 1.37
N ILE A 15 6.08 -6.90 1.70
CA ILE A 15 7.43 -7.07 1.13
C ILE A 15 7.35 -7.43 -0.34
N ILE A 16 6.58 -8.47 -0.69
CA ILE A 16 6.45 -8.96 -2.06
C ILE A 16 5.80 -7.89 -2.92
N GLY A 17 4.72 -7.26 -2.44
CA GLY A 17 4.07 -6.14 -3.12
C GLY A 17 5.03 -4.99 -3.42
N GLY A 18 5.84 -4.61 -2.43
CA GLY A 18 6.84 -3.56 -2.58
C GLY A 18 7.92 -3.92 -3.60
N ILE A 19 8.44 -5.15 -3.56
CA ILE A 19 9.46 -5.63 -4.51
C ILE A 19 8.91 -5.69 -5.94
N ILE A 20 7.69 -6.21 -6.14
CA ILE A 20 7.05 -6.24 -7.46
C ILE A 20 6.86 -4.81 -7.98
N GLY A 21 6.42 -3.90 -7.12
CA GLY A 21 6.25 -2.49 -7.47
C GLY A 21 7.54 -1.79 -7.88
N LEU A 22 8.65 -2.07 -7.19
CA LEU A 22 9.98 -1.62 -7.61
C LEU A 22 10.36 -2.17 -8.99
N GLY A 23 10.07 -3.44 -9.27
CA GLY A 23 10.28 -4.05 -10.58
C GLY A 23 9.49 -3.35 -11.69
N ILE A 24 8.21 -3.07 -11.45
CA ILE A 24 7.33 -2.35 -12.38
C ILE A 24 7.83 -0.91 -12.59
N MET A 25 8.29 -0.24 -11.53
CA MET A 25 8.89 1.09 -11.64
C MET A 25 10.16 1.09 -12.49
N ILE A 26 11.05 0.09 -12.32
CA ILE A 26 12.23 -0.07 -13.17
C ILE A 26 11.82 -0.29 -14.62
N GLN A 27 10.83 -1.14 -14.87
CA GLN A 27 10.32 -1.37 -16.22
C GLN A 27 9.79 -0.08 -16.85
N TYR A 28 9.01 0.71 -16.11
CA TYR A 28 8.51 2.01 -16.57
C TYR A 28 9.67 2.95 -16.93
N ILE A 29 10.73 2.96 -16.11
CA ILE A 29 11.90 3.79 -16.37
C ILE A 29 12.59 3.41 -17.68
N LEU A 30 12.73 2.10 -17.94
CA LEU A 30 13.38 1.58 -19.14
C LEU A 30 12.57 1.82 -20.43
N GLN A 31 11.25 1.96 -20.32
CA GLN A 31 10.35 2.19 -21.46
C GLN A 31 10.13 3.67 -21.76
N THR A 32 10.51 4.57 -20.86
CA THR A 32 10.30 6.01 -21.02
C THR A 32 11.51 6.65 -21.70
N GLU A 33 11.32 7.17 -22.92
CA GLU A 33 12.41 7.74 -23.73
C GLU A 33 12.92 9.09 -23.22
N ALA A 34 12.06 9.88 -22.57
CA ALA A 34 12.41 11.19 -22.02
C ALA A 34 11.63 11.48 -20.74
N PHE A 35 12.33 11.91 -19.69
CA PHE A 35 11.72 12.40 -18.46
C PHE A 35 11.73 13.92 -18.43
N ASN A 36 10.58 14.51 -18.07
CA ASN A 36 10.57 15.88 -17.58
C ASN A 36 10.98 15.89 -16.09
N GLY A 37 11.41 17.04 -15.55
CA GLY A 37 11.88 17.14 -14.17
C GLY A 37 10.83 16.74 -13.12
N TYR A 38 9.55 16.94 -13.41
CA TYR A 38 8.44 16.56 -12.53
C TYR A 38 8.23 15.04 -12.47
N ALA A 39 8.38 14.34 -13.59
CA ALA A 39 8.28 12.89 -13.68
C ALA A 39 9.37 12.22 -12.82
N VAL A 40 10.58 12.78 -12.82
CA VAL A 40 11.68 12.29 -11.94
C VAL A 40 11.31 12.44 -10.47
N LEU A 41 10.73 13.57 -10.07
CA LEU A 41 10.28 13.80 -8.69
C LEU A 41 9.20 12.79 -8.29
N LEU A 42 8.21 12.55 -9.15
CA LEU A 42 7.14 11.59 -8.89
C LEU A 42 7.66 10.15 -8.82
N LEU A 43 8.59 9.77 -9.69
CA LEU A 43 9.27 8.47 -9.60
C LEU A 43 10.04 8.32 -8.29
N PHE A 44 10.67 9.38 -7.79
CA PHE A 44 11.35 9.36 -6.50
C PHE A 44 10.37 9.18 -5.34
N VAL A 45 9.21 9.84 -5.39
CA VAL A 45 8.12 9.62 -4.43
C VAL A 45 7.65 8.15 -4.47
N MET A 46 7.42 7.59 -5.67
CA MET A 46 7.00 6.20 -5.82
C MET A 46 8.05 5.22 -5.30
N LEU A 47 9.33 5.47 -5.56
CA LEU A 47 10.44 4.71 -5.01
C LEU A 47 10.39 4.70 -3.48
N ILE A 48 10.20 5.87 -2.85
CA ILE A 48 10.08 5.98 -1.39
C ILE A 48 8.88 5.16 -0.89
N LEU A 49 7.72 5.24 -1.55
CA LEU A 49 6.53 4.51 -1.14
C LEU A 49 6.73 3.00 -1.22
N TYR A 50 7.29 2.47 -2.32
CA TYR A 50 7.59 1.04 -2.42
C TYR A 50 8.66 0.58 -1.42
N LEU A 51 9.71 1.38 -1.19
CA LEU A 51 10.68 1.09 -0.14
C LEU A 51 10.05 1.11 1.25
N PHE A 52 9.11 2.03 1.51
CA PHE A 52 8.36 2.11 2.75
C PHE A 52 7.45 0.89 2.95
N SER A 53 6.84 0.37 1.88
CA SER A 53 6.11 -0.90 1.92
C SER A 53 7.01 -2.08 2.29
N VAL A 54 8.20 -2.18 1.70
CA VAL A 54 9.16 -3.24 2.07
C VAL A 54 9.62 -3.07 3.51
N ALA A 55 9.98 -1.86 3.92
CA ALA A 55 10.46 -1.56 5.27
C ALA A 55 9.40 -1.86 6.33
N SER A 56 8.15 -1.45 6.12
CA SER A 56 7.04 -1.73 7.04
C SER A 56 6.81 -3.23 7.20
N GLY A 57 6.80 -4.01 6.10
CA GLY A 57 6.72 -5.46 6.16
C GLY A 57 7.90 -6.12 6.89
N LEU A 58 9.14 -5.63 6.68
CA LEU A 58 10.32 -6.13 7.40
C LEU A 58 10.29 -5.83 8.90
N ILE A 59 9.82 -4.64 9.28
CA ILE A 59 9.66 -4.25 10.69
C ILE A 59 8.57 -5.12 11.33
N LEU A 60 7.40 -5.27 10.68
CA LEU A 60 6.30 -6.11 11.16
C LEU A 60 6.71 -7.59 11.32
N LEU A 61 7.58 -8.09 10.45
CA LEU A 61 8.12 -9.45 10.55
C LEU A 61 9.07 -9.63 11.74
N LYS A 62 9.86 -8.61 12.08
CA LYS A 62 10.88 -8.68 13.15
C LYS A 62 10.32 -8.34 14.52
N ASP A 63 9.49 -7.32 14.59
CA ASP A 63 8.91 -6.76 15.80
C ASP A 63 7.49 -6.31 15.49
N PRO A 64 6.49 -7.21 15.68
CA PRO A 64 5.11 -6.91 15.31
C PRO A 64 4.58 -5.66 16.01
N ALA A 65 4.95 -5.45 17.28
CA ALA A 65 4.51 -4.29 18.06
C ALA A 65 4.99 -2.96 17.44
N LYS A 66 6.22 -2.91 16.93
CA LYS A 66 6.73 -1.71 16.22
C LYS A 66 6.25 -1.62 14.77
N GLY A 67 5.93 -2.75 14.15
CA GLY A 67 5.53 -2.81 12.73
C GLY A 67 4.08 -2.40 12.47
N MET A 68 3.19 -2.49 13.45
CA MET A 68 1.76 -2.19 13.23
C MET A 68 1.51 -0.75 12.73
N LEU A 69 2.18 0.24 13.31
CA LEU A 69 2.01 1.64 12.92
C LEU A 69 2.49 1.93 11.48
N PRO A 70 3.75 1.64 11.09
CA PRO A 70 4.20 1.90 9.72
C PRO A 70 3.43 1.09 8.69
N SER A 71 3.03 -0.15 9.00
CA SER A 71 2.16 -0.94 8.11
C SER A 71 0.79 -0.28 7.91
N ARG A 72 0.16 0.25 8.96
CA ARG A 72 -1.10 1.01 8.83
C ARG A 72 -0.94 2.27 7.99
N ILE A 73 0.12 3.04 8.20
CA ILE A 73 0.40 4.24 7.40
C ILE A 73 0.53 3.85 5.92
N ASN A 74 1.28 2.78 5.62
CA ASN A 74 1.44 2.29 4.26
C ASN A 74 0.10 1.89 3.61
N GLN A 75 -0.81 1.26 4.36
CA GLN A 75 -2.14 0.92 3.85
C GLN A 75 -3.04 2.16 3.66
N ILE A 76 -2.97 3.14 4.56
CA ILE A 76 -3.75 4.39 4.44
C ILE A 76 -3.36 5.16 3.17
N ILE A 77 -2.08 5.18 2.81
CA ILE A 77 -1.64 5.84 1.57
C ILE A 77 -2.21 5.13 0.33
N GLN A 78 -2.32 3.80 0.35
CA GLN A 78 -2.86 3.01 -0.76
C GLN A 78 -4.39 3.08 -0.90
N PHE A 79 -5.08 3.63 0.09
CA PHE A 79 -6.54 3.62 0.18
C PHE A 79 -7.22 4.40 -0.95
N ILE A 80 -6.65 5.55 -1.34
CA ILE A 80 -7.28 6.48 -2.29
C ILE A 80 -6.46 6.59 -3.57
N GLY A 81 -7.14 6.50 -4.70
CA GLY A 81 -6.61 6.85 -6.02
C GLY A 81 -7.50 7.90 -6.66
N PHE A 82 -6.91 8.88 -7.34
CA PHE A 82 -7.68 9.93 -8.00
C PHE A 82 -6.97 10.45 -9.24
N ALA A 83 -7.76 10.99 -10.16
CA ALA A 83 -7.33 11.90 -11.20
C ALA A 83 -8.28 13.10 -11.23
N VAL A 84 -7.75 14.32 -11.23
CA VAL A 84 -8.52 15.57 -11.32
C VAL A 84 -7.67 16.62 -12.05
N ALA A 85 -8.24 17.25 -13.08
CA ALA A 85 -7.64 18.40 -13.78
C ALA A 85 -6.19 18.17 -14.25
N GLY A 86 -5.92 17.01 -14.87
CA GLY A 86 -4.59 16.66 -15.39
C GLY A 86 -3.59 16.21 -14.31
N TYR A 87 -4.03 16.05 -13.06
CA TYR A 87 -3.23 15.46 -11.97
C TYR A 87 -3.81 14.10 -11.61
N SER A 88 -2.97 13.07 -11.55
CA SER A 88 -3.38 11.77 -11.00
C SER A 88 -2.39 11.25 -9.98
N PHE A 89 -2.92 10.51 -9.01
CA PHE A 89 -2.16 9.77 -8.03
C PHE A 89 -2.91 8.49 -7.70
N GLN A 90 -2.22 7.36 -7.86
CA GLN A 90 -2.63 6.10 -7.30
C GLN A 90 -1.38 5.31 -6.94
N TYR A 91 -1.41 4.66 -5.78
CA TYR A 91 -0.35 3.82 -5.29
C TYR A 91 -0.94 2.51 -4.76
N ILE A 92 -0.50 1.38 -5.31
CA ILE A 92 -0.91 0.03 -4.90
C ILE A 92 0.37 -0.80 -4.77
N SER A 93 0.53 -1.45 -3.63
CA SER A 93 1.65 -2.35 -3.34
C SER A 93 1.11 -3.71 -2.91
N GLY A 94 1.23 -4.70 -3.80
CA GLY A 94 0.60 -6.00 -3.66
C GLY A 94 -0.71 -6.05 -4.42
N LEU A 95 -1.74 -6.64 -3.83
CA LEU A 95 -3.03 -6.77 -4.50
C LEU A 95 -3.85 -5.49 -4.32
N GLY A 96 -4.47 -5.03 -5.40
CA GLY A 96 -5.41 -3.92 -5.39
C GLY A 96 -6.73 -4.31 -6.00
N VAL A 97 -7.82 -3.94 -5.34
CA VAL A 97 -9.18 -4.01 -5.87
C VAL A 97 -9.82 -2.68 -5.59
N SER A 98 -9.99 -1.88 -6.64
CA SER A 98 -10.46 -0.51 -6.54
C SER A 98 -11.86 -0.38 -7.11
N ILE A 99 -12.71 0.35 -6.39
CA ILE A 99 -14.06 0.73 -6.81
C ILE A 99 -14.19 2.25 -6.77
N GLY A 100 -14.88 2.82 -7.75
CA GLY A 100 -15.09 4.25 -7.77
C GLY A 100 -15.88 4.72 -8.97
N PHE A 101 -15.70 6.00 -9.29
CA PHE A 101 -16.37 6.64 -10.41
C PHE A 101 -15.34 7.26 -11.33
N ASP A 102 -15.52 7.02 -12.63
CA ASP A 102 -14.97 7.84 -13.69
C ASP A 102 -15.98 8.95 -13.99
N VAL A 103 -15.55 10.20 -14.06
CA VAL A 103 -16.38 11.36 -14.37
C VAL A 103 -15.87 12.13 -15.60
N THR A 104 -14.92 11.55 -16.35
CA THR A 104 -14.29 12.14 -17.53
C THR A 104 -15.32 12.52 -18.60
N GLU A 105 -16.21 11.61 -18.97
CA GLU A 105 -17.27 11.83 -19.98
C GLU A 105 -18.68 11.68 -19.39
N GLY A 106 -18.79 11.61 -18.05
CA GLY A 106 -20.01 11.30 -17.32
C GLY A 106 -19.74 10.33 -16.17
N MET A 107 -20.67 10.20 -15.22
CA MET A 107 -20.50 9.37 -14.02
C MET A 107 -20.67 7.88 -14.34
N LEU A 108 -19.56 7.19 -14.55
CA LEU A 108 -19.50 5.75 -14.81
C LEU A 108 -18.85 5.01 -13.64
N LEU A 109 -19.41 3.86 -13.27
CA LEU A 109 -18.81 3.00 -12.25
C LEU A 109 -17.50 2.39 -12.78
N LYS A 110 -16.41 2.55 -12.02
CA LYS A 110 -15.07 2.02 -12.34
C LYS A 110 -14.71 0.92 -11.34
N LEU A 111 -14.40 -0.27 -11.85
CA LEU A 111 -13.94 -1.43 -11.08
C LEU A 111 -12.61 -1.89 -11.65
N ASN A 112 -11.55 -1.85 -10.85
CA ASN A 112 -10.20 -2.21 -11.28
C ASN A 112 -9.59 -3.24 -10.34
N ALA A 113 -8.82 -4.17 -10.91
CA ALA A 113 -7.94 -5.05 -10.15
C ALA A 113 -6.51 -4.88 -10.66
N ALA A 114 -5.56 -4.75 -9.75
CA ALA A 114 -4.15 -4.53 -10.08
C ALA A 114 -3.25 -5.35 -9.16
N LEU A 115 -2.07 -5.71 -9.67
CA LEU A 115 -0.97 -6.23 -8.87
C LEU A 115 0.16 -5.19 -8.93
N SER A 116 0.47 -4.59 -7.79
CA SER A 116 1.43 -3.51 -7.58
C SER A 116 1.44 -2.48 -8.71
N SER A 117 0.69 -1.40 -8.58
CA SER A 117 0.61 -0.39 -9.63
C SER A 117 0.80 1.00 -9.06
N PHE A 118 1.25 1.90 -9.93
CA PHE A 118 1.17 3.32 -9.66
C PHE A 118 0.61 4.02 -10.89
N GLU A 119 -0.14 5.09 -10.66
CA GLU A 119 -0.58 6.01 -11.71
C GLU A 119 -0.17 7.41 -11.27
N TYR A 120 0.49 8.13 -12.17
CA TYR A 120 0.78 9.53 -11.99
C TYR A 120 0.65 10.27 -13.32
N ASN A 121 0.02 11.43 -13.29
CA ASN A 121 -0.05 12.38 -14.38
C ASN A 121 0.17 13.77 -13.79
N TRP A 122 0.88 14.61 -14.53
CA TRP A 122 1.14 15.99 -14.13
C TRP A 122 0.94 16.92 -15.32
N ASN A 123 -0.12 17.71 -15.26
CA ASN A 123 -0.43 18.74 -16.25
C ASN A 123 -0.44 18.17 -17.68
N THR A 124 -1.07 17.01 -17.85
CA THR A 124 -1.37 16.44 -19.16
C THR A 124 -2.66 17.05 -19.71
N ASP A 125 -2.78 17.20 -21.03
CA ASP A 125 -4.02 17.63 -21.70
C ASP A 125 -5.15 16.58 -21.64
N HIS A 126 -4.99 15.54 -20.81
CA HIS A 126 -5.98 14.49 -20.62
C HIS A 126 -6.95 14.90 -19.51
N ASP A 127 -8.21 15.05 -19.90
CA ASP A 127 -9.36 15.34 -19.01
C ASP A 127 -9.76 14.14 -18.12
N GLU A 128 -8.84 13.21 -17.87
CA GLU A 128 -9.13 12.07 -16.99
C GLU A 128 -9.48 12.58 -15.59
N ALA A 129 -10.71 12.30 -15.18
CA ALA A 129 -11.24 12.65 -13.89
C ALA A 129 -11.85 11.39 -13.28
N PHE A 130 -11.19 10.83 -12.26
CA PHE A 130 -11.71 9.68 -11.53
C PHE A 130 -11.43 9.78 -10.04
N LEU A 131 -12.25 9.12 -9.25
CA LEU A 131 -12.01 8.88 -7.84
C LEU A 131 -12.28 7.41 -7.55
N VAL A 132 -11.26 6.71 -7.07
CA VAL A 132 -11.33 5.30 -6.73
C VAL A 132 -10.82 5.04 -5.32
N VAL A 133 -11.39 4.04 -4.68
CA VAL A 133 -11.02 3.56 -3.36
C VAL A 133 -10.54 2.13 -3.48
N ASN A 134 -9.31 1.86 -3.04
CA ASN A 134 -8.78 0.50 -2.96
C ASN A 134 -9.29 -0.17 -1.67
N ILE A 135 -10.00 -1.27 -1.83
CA ILE A 135 -10.63 -2.02 -0.75
C ILE A 135 -9.63 -2.93 -0.03
N VAL A 136 -8.58 -3.38 -0.71
CA VAL A 136 -7.60 -4.31 -0.12
C VAL A 136 -6.87 -3.69 1.09
N PRO A 137 -6.39 -2.43 1.05
CA PRO A 137 -5.80 -1.78 2.21
C PRO A 137 -6.74 -1.67 3.41
N LEU A 138 -8.05 -1.50 3.21
CA LEU A 138 -9.03 -1.52 4.31
C LEU A 138 -9.07 -2.89 4.99
N VAL A 139 -9.09 -3.96 4.22
CA VAL A 139 -9.06 -5.33 4.74
C VAL A 139 -7.77 -5.56 5.51
N VAL A 140 -6.62 -5.13 4.98
CA VAL A 140 -5.33 -5.26 5.67
C VAL A 140 -5.30 -4.44 6.96
N ILE A 141 -5.80 -3.21 6.97
CA ILE A 141 -5.91 -2.37 8.18
C ILE A 141 -6.77 -3.07 9.24
N TYR A 142 -7.92 -3.62 8.85
CA TYR A 142 -8.78 -4.38 9.76
C TYR A 142 -8.02 -5.58 10.38
N LEU A 143 -7.31 -6.35 9.56
CA LEU A 143 -6.50 -7.47 10.05
C LEU A 143 -5.39 -7.00 10.99
N LEU A 144 -4.68 -5.91 10.67
CA LEU A 144 -3.65 -5.34 11.56
C LEU A 144 -4.24 -4.94 12.92
N SER A 145 -5.41 -4.29 12.95
CA SER A 145 -6.08 -3.91 14.20
C SER A 145 -6.51 -5.12 15.04
N LYS A 146 -7.00 -6.19 14.38
CA LYS A 146 -7.33 -7.46 15.05
C LYS A 146 -6.08 -8.08 15.67
N LEU A 147 -4.98 -8.18 14.91
CA LEU A 147 -3.71 -8.75 15.38
C LEU A 147 -3.09 -7.95 16.52
N GLU A 148 -3.18 -6.61 16.48
CA GLU A 148 -2.70 -5.75 17.56
C GLU A 148 -3.48 -5.99 18.85
N SER A 149 -4.81 -6.10 18.77
CA SER A 149 -5.66 -6.40 19.93
C SER A 149 -5.35 -7.78 20.53
N GLU A 150 -5.08 -8.78 19.70
CA GLU A 150 -4.68 -10.14 20.15
C GLU A 150 -3.30 -10.12 20.83
N LEU A 151 -2.33 -9.38 20.27
CA LEU A 151 -0.99 -9.21 20.87
C LEU A 151 -1.05 -8.51 22.23
N GLU A 152 -1.97 -7.57 22.42
CA GLU A 152 -2.17 -6.89 23.70
C GLU A 152 -2.78 -7.82 24.76
N GLN A 153 -3.68 -8.73 24.37
CA GLN A 153 -4.31 -9.68 25.28
C GLN A 153 -3.36 -10.80 25.74
N GLU A 154 -2.37 -11.18 24.94
CA GLU A 154 -1.38 -12.21 25.31
C GLU A 154 -0.29 -11.69 26.28
N LYS A 155 -0.02 -10.38 26.32
CA LYS A 155 1.02 -9.77 27.17
C LYS A 155 0.82 -10.04 28.68
N PRO A 156 -0.38 -9.82 29.28
CA PRO A 156 -0.61 -10.06 30.70
C PRO A 156 -0.41 -11.53 31.12
N SER A 157 -0.82 -12.48 30.29
CA SER A 157 -0.67 -13.92 30.58
C SER A 157 0.78 -14.40 30.59
N LEU A 158 1.64 -13.77 29.79
CA LEU A 158 3.07 -14.10 29.74
C LEU A 158 3.86 -13.50 30.91
N GLU A 159 3.46 -12.35 31.42
CA GLU A 159 4.05 -11.74 32.62
C GLU A 159 3.73 -12.54 33.88
N LEU A 160 2.48 -12.99 34.05
CA LEU A 160 2.07 -13.84 35.18
C LEU A 160 2.81 -15.19 35.22
N THR A 161 3.16 -15.75 34.06
CA THR A 161 3.91 -17.01 33.99
C THR A 161 5.39 -16.82 34.34
N LYS A 162 5.97 -15.64 34.06
CA LYS A 162 7.37 -15.31 34.38
C LYS A 162 7.58 -15.00 35.86
N GLU A 163 6.56 -14.54 36.58
CA GLU A 163 6.64 -14.31 38.03
C GLU A 163 6.51 -15.59 38.86
N GLN A 164 6.11 -16.71 38.24
CA GLN A 164 5.91 -18.01 38.90
C GLN A 164 7.09 -19.00 38.72
N VAL A 165 8.16 -18.58 38.03
CA VAL A 165 9.38 -19.37 37.77
C VAL A 165 10.59 -18.66 38.37
#